data_AF-A0A1G9Y964-F1
#
_entry.id   AF-A0A1G9Y964-F1
#
_cell.length_a   1.000
_cell.length_b   1.000
_cell.length_c   1.000
_cell.angle_alpha   90.00
_cell.angle_beta   90.00
_cell.angle_gamma   90.00
#
_symmetry.space_group_name_H-M   'P 1'
#
loop_
_entity.id
_entity.type
_entity.pdbx_description
1 polymer ?
#
loop_
_entity_poly.entity_id
_entity_poly.type
_entity_poly.pdbx_seq_one_letter_code
_entity_poly.pdbx_strand_id
1 'polypeptide(L)'
;MAKRVTQVLAPDGTVWRPKPGTRVSAREFSEALDLILSTFREQSWNPWVVEDRAEELAAAEAILGQWTRAEPDFRPMTTAEINAWTDKLEEKAAARTEHRERERLTRVQDYDEQRHLARLRLLEREAQVRLCRADRAAVASGEWFPLMPESKRASDLARLDVQIVALQRDVDALRERVGDPETVVDEHGYLPADRRELMLVAFMRWREREVSRLRMAVAKASELLAVKGQAKAERAKLRRARETGQTQLEILLQIPPLGAGDMCSDCVRPLGWHGYAFKIGRDHPCVGPCPEWPEWADLIQRTRKLYLLAFADDATPAEPAPPPEPAPLAVIPSGLPIAEVVQLLTEIQSDHPNADVRRGRGNAWEIWPGKTEQ
;
A
#
# COMPACT_ATOMS: atom_id res chain seq x y z
N MET A 1 -42.72 41.28 24.35
CA MET A 1 -41.29 41.15 24.75
C MET A 1 -40.52 40.61 23.55
N ALA A 2 -39.64 41.42 22.94
CA ALA A 2 -38.81 40.98 21.83
C ALA A 2 -37.79 39.96 22.35
N LYS A 3 -37.89 38.70 21.92
CA LYS A 3 -36.84 37.69 22.16
C LYS A 3 -35.54 38.26 21.57
N ARG A 4 -34.51 38.45 22.40
CA ARG A 4 -33.15 38.75 21.91
C ARG A 4 -32.79 37.68 20.90
N VAL A 5 -32.59 38.10 19.65
CA VAL A 5 -32.07 37.24 18.60
C VAL A 5 -30.60 37.01 18.94
N THR A 6 -30.28 35.84 19.50
CA THR A 6 -28.90 35.47 19.79
C THR A 6 -28.19 35.20 18.47
N GLN A 7 -27.34 36.13 18.06
CA GLN A 7 -26.43 35.94 16.92
C GLN A 7 -25.24 35.08 17.35
N VAL A 8 -24.67 34.34 16.39
CA VAL A 8 -23.45 33.57 16.58
C VAL A 8 -22.37 34.14 15.67
N LEU A 9 -21.17 34.34 16.20
CA LEU A 9 -19.98 34.67 15.42
C LEU A 9 -19.18 33.38 15.24
N ALA A 10 -19.03 32.94 13.99
CA ALA A 10 -18.21 31.78 13.65
C ALA A 10 -16.70 32.14 13.69
N PRO A 11 -15.80 31.13 13.80
CA PRO A 11 -14.36 31.36 13.89
C PRO A 11 -13.74 32.12 12.70
N ASP A 12 -14.38 32.09 11.54
CA ASP A 12 -14.00 32.80 10.32
C ASP A 12 -14.49 34.26 10.27
N GLY A 13 -15.16 34.73 11.33
CA GLY A 13 -15.76 36.06 11.41
C GLY A 13 -17.18 36.15 10.81
N THR A 14 -17.74 35.03 10.31
CA THR A 14 -19.09 35.01 9.75
C THR A 14 -20.13 35.17 10.85
N VAL A 15 -21.07 36.11 10.67
CA VAL A 15 -22.18 36.32 11.60
C VAL A 15 -23.40 35.52 11.15
N TRP A 16 -23.98 34.74 12.05
CA TRP A 16 -25.14 33.90 11.83
C TRP A 16 -26.32 34.34 12.70
N ARG A 17 -27.53 34.24 12.15
CA ARG A 17 -28.78 34.45 12.87
C ARG A 17 -29.75 33.29 12.66
N PRO A 18 -30.58 32.97 13.67
CA PRO A 18 -31.60 31.95 13.53
C PRO A 18 -32.68 32.38 12.52
N LYS A 19 -33.17 31.43 11.70
CA LYS A 19 -34.38 31.65 10.88
C LYS A 19 -35.61 31.72 11.78
N PRO A 20 -36.68 32.43 11.37
CA PRO A 20 -37.95 32.44 12.10
C PRO A 20 -38.47 31.01 12.34
N GLY A 21 -38.86 30.71 13.58
CA GLY A 21 -39.39 29.39 13.95
C GLY A 21 -38.34 28.31 14.24
N THR A 22 -37.04 28.65 14.27
CA THR A 22 -36.02 27.69 14.70
C THR A 22 -36.32 27.16 16.11
N ARG A 23 -36.01 25.87 16.32
CA ARG A 23 -36.04 25.24 17.64
C ARG A 23 -34.64 24.98 18.18
N VAL A 24 -33.61 25.29 17.40
CA VAL A 24 -32.22 24.98 17.69
C VAL A 24 -31.54 26.18 18.34
N SER A 25 -30.80 25.93 19.41
CA SER A 25 -30.05 26.92 20.16
C SER A 25 -28.77 27.35 19.42
N ALA A 26 -28.22 28.49 19.82
CA ALA A 26 -26.93 28.99 19.31
C ALA A 26 -25.76 28.02 19.58
N ARG A 27 -25.83 27.28 20.70
CA ARG A 27 -24.82 26.28 21.07
C ARG A 27 -24.87 25.08 20.13
N GLU A 28 -26.06 24.50 19.94
CA GLU A 28 -26.26 23.37 19.02
C GLU A 28 -25.85 23.75 17.58
N PHE A 29 -26.13 24.99 17.15
CA PHE A 29 -25.64 25.50 15.87
C PHE A 29 -24.10 25.55 15.79
N SER A 30 -23.45 26.07 16.83
CA SER A 30 -21.98 26.17 16.87
C SER A 30 -21.33 24.78 16.85
N GLU A 31 -21.87 23.84 17.65
CA GLU A 31 -21.41 22.45 17.69
C GLU A 31 -21.59 21.75 16.33
N ALA A 32 -22.72 21.98 15.65
CA ALA A 32 -22.96 21.45 14.29
C ALA A 32 -22.01 22.06 13.24
N LEU A 33 -21.72 23.36 13.32
CA LEU A 33 -20.78 24.03 12.43
C LEU A 33 -19.36 23.50 12.64
N ASP A 34 -18.92 23.37 13.88
CA ASP A 34 -17.60 22.83 14.24
C ASP A 34 -17.46 21.37 13.78
N LEU A 35 -18.51 20.57 13.93
CA LEU A 35 -18.57 19.19 13.44
C LEU A 35 -18.35 19.11 11.92
N ILE A 36 -19.08 19.92 11.14
CA ILE A 36 -18.96 19.91 9.68
C ILE A 36 -17.57 20.40 9.25
N LEU A 37 -17.07 21.48 9.85
CA LEU A 37 -15.74 22.04 9.51
C LEU A 37 -14.58 21.13 9.95
N SER A 38 -14.68 20.44 11.09
CA SER A 38 -13.69 19.44 11.50
C SER A 38 -13.70 18.23 10.57
N THR A 39 -14.88 17.71 10.25
CA THR A 39 -15.03 16.55 9.35
C THR A 39 -14.51 16.86 7.95
N PHE A 40 -14.79 18.05 7.41
CA PHE A 40 -14.25 18.48 6.11
C PHE A 40 -12.71 18.56 6.12
N ARG A 41 -12.12 19.07 7.21
CA ARG A 41 -10.65 19.09 7.36
C ARG A 41 -10.07 17.68 7.43
N GLU A 42 -10.72 16.79 8.19
CA GLU A 42 -10.31 15.40 8.36
C GLU A 42 -10.46 14.58 7.07
N GLN A 43 -11.45 14.88 6.23
CA GLN A 43 -11.77 14.13 5.00
C GLN A 43 -10.57 14.03 4.06
N SER A 44 -9.75 15.08 3.98
CA SER A 44 -8.54 15.10 3.15
C SER A 44 -7.53 13.98 3.50
N TRP A 45 -7.52 13.54 4.77
CA TRP A 45 -6.66 12.48 5.28
C TRP A 45 -7.43 11.18 5.53
N ASN A 46 -8.69 11.27 5.94
CA ASN A 46 -9.56 10.15 6.30
C ASN A 46 -10.84 10.21 5.45
N PRO A 47 -10.80 9.78 4.17
CA PRO A 47 -11.94 9.95 3.26
C PRO A 47 -13.22 9.21 3.72
N TRP A 48 -13.07 8.12 4.49
CA TRP A 48 -14.18 7.37 5.09
C TRP A 48 -14.87 8.09 6.26
N VAL A 49 -14.34 9.21 6.78
CA VAL A 49 -14.96 9.92 7.91
C VAL A 49 -16.38 10.40 7.59
N VAL A 50 -16.66 10.71 6.32
CA VAL A 50 -17.99 11.12 5.87
C VAL A 50 -18.99 9.97 5.95
N GLU A 51 -18.56 8.75 5.58
CA GLU A 51 -19.39 7.55 5.68
C GLU A 51 -19.57 7.14 7.15
N ASP A 52 -18.47 7.15 7.92
CA ASP A 52 -18.46 6.74 9.33
C ASP A 52 -19.32 7.67 10.21
N ARG A 53 -19.47 8.95 9.82
CA ARG A 53 -20.23 9.97 10.55
C ARG A 53 -21.46 10.47 9.79
N ALA A 54 -21.95 9.72 8.82
CA ALA A 54 -23.03 10.17 7.93
C ALA A 54 -24.29 10.64 8.68
N GLU A 55 -24.69 9.92 9.74
CA GLU A 55 -25.85 10.28 10.57
C GLU A 55 -25.62 11.58 11.36
N GLU A 56 -24.42 11.76 11.95
CA GLU A 56 -24.04 12.98 12.66
C GLU A 56 -24.01 14.19 11.71
N LEU A 57 -23.46 14.01 10.51
CA LEU A 57 -23.40 15.05 9.48
C LEU A 57 -24.80 15.44 8.99
N ALA A 58 -25.67 14.47 8.72
CA ALA A 58 -27.05 14.75 8.32
C ALA A 58 -27.83 15.52 9.39
N ALA A 59 -27.61 15.19 10.67
CA ALA A 59 -28.19 15.93 11.80
C ALA A 59 -27.62 17.37 11.89
N ALA A 60 -26.31 17.53 11.71
CA ALA A 60 -25.65 18.83 11.70
C ALA A 60 -26.11 19.72 10.54
N GLU A 61 -26.28 19.16 9.34
CA GLU A 61 -26.83 19.85 8.18
C GLU A 61 -28.28 20.32 8.42
N ALA A 62 -29.10 19.49 9.04
CA ALA A 62 -30.47 19.87 9.43
C ALA A 62 -30.49 21.03 10.44
N ILE A 63 -29.51 21.08 11.35
CA ILE A 63 -29.31 22.21 12.27
C ILE A 63 -28.88 23.48 11.52
N LEU A 64 -27.84 23.39 10.68
CA LEU A 64 -27.35 24.53 9.88
C LEU A 64 -28.47 25.09 8.99
N GLY A 65 -29.33 24.23 8.45
CA GLY A 65 -30.50 24.61 7.65
C GLY A 65 -31.49 25.53 8.37
N GLN A 66 -31.47 25.59 9.71
CA GLN A 66 -32.32 26.49 10.51
C GLN A 66 -31.69 27.87 10.77
N TRP A 67 -30.48 28.11 10.26
CA TRP A 67 -29.74 29.35 10.45
C TRP A 67 -29.41 29.99 9.09
N THR A 68 -29.10 31.28 9.11
CA THR A 68 -28.73 32.02 7.90
C THR A 68 -27.68 33.08 8.22
N ARG A 69 -26.84 33.41 7.25
CA ARG A 69 -25.86 34.49 7.38
C ARG A 69 -26.56 35.82 7.63
N ALA A 70 -25.96 36.62 8.49
CA ALA A 70 -26.54 37.83 9.04
C ALA A 70 -25.65 39.06 8.79
N GLU A 71 -24.56 38.94 8.02
CA GLU A 71 -23.77 40.12 7.68
C GLU A 71 -24.59 41.09 6.82
N PRO A 72 -24.48 42.42 7.04
CA PRO A 72 -25.30 43.42 6.36
C PRO A 72 -25.22 43.36 4.83
N ASP A 73 -24.03 43.04 4.30
CA ASP A 73 -23.72 43.06 2.87
C ASP A 73 -23.57 41.66 2.28
N PHE A 74 -23.96 40.61 3.01
CA PHE A 74 -23.85 39.25 2.48
C PHE A 74 -24.87 39.02 1.36
N ARG A 75 -24.34 38.77 0.16
CA ARG A 75 -25.09 38.18 -0.95
C ARG A 75 -24.45 36.84 -1.33
N PRO A 76 -25.24 35.78 -1.55
CA PRO A 76 -24.72 34.55 -2.15
C PRO A 76 -24.05 34.88 -3.49
N MET A 77 -22.90 34.27 -3.75
CA MET A 77 -22.30 34.34 -5.08
C MET A 77 -23.23 33.65 -6.08
N THR A 78 -23.40 34.25 -7.24
CA THR A 78 -24.06 33.61 -8.38
C THR A 78 -23.20 32.48 -8.92
N THR A 79 -23.80 31.52 -9.63
CA THR A 79 -23.04 30.44 -10.30
C THR A 79 -21.94 30.99 -11.21
N ALA A 80 -22.20 32.09 -11.92
CA ALA A 80 -21.20 32.74 -12.77
C ALA A 80 -20.02 33.31 -11.97
N GLU A 81 -20.28 33.90 -10.80
CA GLU A 81 -19.23 34.41 -9.90
C GLU A 81 -18.41 33.27 -9.27
N ILE A 82 -19.06 32.15 -8.92
CA ILE A 82 -18.39 30.95 -8.42
C ILE A 82 -17.46 30.39 -9.50
N ASN A 83 -17.96 30.22 -10.72
CA ASN A 83 -17.16 29.72 -11.84
C ASN A 83 -15.96 30.65 -12.12
N ALA A 84 -16.19 31.96 -12.23
CA ALA A 84 -15.11 32.92 -12.46
C ALA A 84 -14.08 32.96 -11.32
N TRP A 85 -14.48 32.67 -10.08
CA TRP A 85 -13.56 32.53 -8.95
C TRP A 85 -12.75 31.23 -9.05
N THR A 86 -13.39 30.11 -9.37
CA THR A 86 -12.73 28.82 -9.60
C THR A 86 -11.73 28.91 -10.75
N ASP A 87 -12.11 29.49 -11.89
CA ASP A 87 -11.24 29.68 -13.06
C ASP A 87 -9.96 30.44 -12.68
N LYS A 88 -10.07 31.50 -11.86
CA LYS A 88 -8.92 32.27 -11.36
C LYS A 88 -8.03 31.45 -10.43
N LEU A 89 -8.59 30.54 -9.63
CA LEU A 89 -7.81 29.65 -8.78
C LEU A 89 -7.07 28.61 -9.61
N GLU A 90 -7.72 28.07 -10.63
CA GLU A 90 -7.12 27.13 -11.59
C GLU A 90 -5.99 27.78 -12.37
N GLU A 91 -6.17 29.00 -12.88
CA GLU A 91 -5.13 29.76 -13.57
C GLU A 91 -3.90 29.98 -12.67
N LYS A 92 -4.12 30.40 -11.42
CA LYS A 92 -3.03 30.56 -10.43
C LYS A 92 -2.37 29.24 -10.07
N ALA A 93 -3.10 28.14 -10.04
CA ALA A 93 -2.54 26.81 -9.80
C ALA A 93 -1.71 26.37 -11.00
N ALA A 94 -2.22 26.51 -12.22
CA ALA A 94 -1.54 26.18 -13.46
C ALA A 94 -0.24 26.97 -13.63
N ALA A 95 -0.26 28.29 -13.38
CA ALA A 95 0.94 29.12 -13.46
C ALA A 95 2.02 28.69 -12.45
N ARG A 96 1.63 28.29 -11.23
CA ARG A 96 2.56 27.76 -10.21
C ARG A 96 3.15 26.42 -10.65
N THR A 97 2.32 25.52 -11.18
CA THR A 97 2.77 24.22 -11.71
C THR A 97 3.73 24.40 -12.87
N GLU A 98 3.40 25.26 -13.83
CA GLU A 98 4.24 25.55 -14.98
C GLU A 98 5.58 26.16 -14.57
N HIS A 99 5.57 27.08 -13.60
CA HIS A 99 6.81 27.65 -13.05
C HIS A 99 7.69 26.58 -12.39
N ARG A 100 7.13 25.74 -11.52
CA ARG A 100 7.85 24.63 -10.88
C ARG A 100 8.40 23.64 -11.91
N GLU A 101 7.62 23.34 -12.95
CA GLU A 101 8.02 22.43 -14.02
C GLU A 101 9.18 23.01 -14.85
N ARG A 102 9.15 24.31 -15.16
CA ARG A 102 10.28 24.99 -15.81
C ARG A 102 11.54 24.90 -14.97
N GLU A 103 11.46 25.19 -13.68
CA GLU A 103 12.62 25.07 -12.78
C GLU A 103 13.15 23.64 -12.72
N ARG A 104 12.26 22.65 -12.57
CA ARG A 104 12.63 21.22 -12.58
C ARG A 104 13.40 20.87 -13.86
N LEU A 105 12.86 21.22 -15.03
CA LEU A 105 13.48 20.92 -16.31
C LEU A 105 14.85 21.59 -16.49
N THR A 106 15.05 22.79 -15.94
CA THR A 106 16.39 23.41 -15.95
C THR A 106 17.40 22.64 -15.12
N ARG A 107 17.00 22.11 -13.97
CA ARG A 107 17.88 21.37 -13.05
C ARG A 107 18.27 19.98 -13.56
N VAL A 108 17.56 19.40 -14.54
CA VAL A 108 17.91 18.10 -15.13
C VAL A 108 19.35 18.09 -15.65
N GLN A 109 19.83 19.23 -16.17
CA GLN A 109 21.19 19.38 -16.67
C GLN A 109 22.26 19.31 -15.57
N ASP A 110 21.88 19.59 -14.32
CA ASP A 110 22.76 19.57 -13.15
C ASP A 110 22.79 18.18 -12.47
N TYR A 111 22.10 17.18 -13.03
CA TYR A 111 22.09 15.83 -12.47
C TYR A 111 23.48 15.19 -12.51
N ASP A 112 23.97 14.81 -11.34
CA ASP A 112 25.20 14.03 -11.15
C ASP A 112 24.83 12.72 -10.45
N GLU A 113 24.85 11.63 -11.21
CA GLU A 113 24.56 10.28 -10.73
C GLU A 113 25.46 9.88 -9.56
N GLN A 114 26.75 10.22 -9.61
CA GLN A 114 27.67 9.85 -8.55
C GLN A 114 27.39 10.61 -7.26
N ARG A 115 27.04 11.89 -7.36
CA ARG A 115 26.63 12.71 -6.21
C ARG A 115 25.29 12.23 -5.65
N HIS A 116 24.36 11.84 -6.50
CA HIS A 116 23.08 11.24 -6.11
C HIS A 116 23.28 9.92 -5.34
N LEU A 117 24.07 8.99 -5.87
CA LEU A 117 24.40 7.74 -5.19
C LEU A 117 25.17 7.97 -3.88
N ALA A 118 26.10 8.93 -3.86
CA ALA A 118 26.81 9.31 -2.63
C ALA A 118 25.85 9.85 -1.56
N ARG A 119 24.83 10.62 -1.93
CA ARG A 119 23.77 11.06 -1.02
C ARG A 119 23.00 9.88 -0.43
N LEU A 120 22.59 8.91 -1.25
CA LEU A 120 21.86 7.74 -0.74
C LEU A 120 22.71 6.94 0.26
N ARG A 121 24.00 6.73 -0.05
CA ARG A 121 24.96 6.10 0.87
C ARG A 121 25.16 6.91 2.15
N LEU A 122 25.19 8.23 2.06
CA LEU A 122 25.29 9.11 3.23
C LEU A 122 24.10 8.87 4.17
N LEU A 123 22.87 8.92 3.64
CA LEU A 123 21.66 8.68 4.44
C LEU A 123 21.63 7.29 5.08
N GLU A 124 22.07 6.28 4.33
CA GLU A 124 22.21 4.90 4.82
C GLU A 124 23.23 4.81 5.97
N ARG A 125 24.43 5.38 5.80
CA ARG A 125 25.49 5.38 6.83
C ARG A 125 25.07 6.15 8.07
N GLU A 126 24.40 7.30 7.93
CA GLU A 126 23.85 8.02 9.07
C GLU A 126 22.80 7.19 9.84
N ALA A 127 21.97 6.41 9.14
CA ALA A 127 21.04 5.49 9.77
C ALA A 127 21.74 4.34 10.51
N GLN A 128 22.83 3.81 9.96
CA GLN A 128 23.69 2.82 10.63
C GLN A 128 24.32 3.39 11.90
N VAL A 129 24.88 4.61 11.84
CA VAL A 129 25.44 5.29 13.02
C VAL A 129 24.38 5.46 14.11
N ARG A 130 23.16 5.90 13.76
CA ARG A 130 22.05 6.03 14.72
C ARG A 130 21.71 4.69 15.38
N LEU A 131 21.63 3.61 14.60
CA LEU A 131 21.38 2.26 15.12
C LEU A 131 22.49 1.83 16.07
N CYS A 132 23.76 1.87 15.65
CA CYS A 132 24.88 1.43 16.49
C CYS A 132 24.97 2.23 17.80
N ARG A 133 24.65 3.54 17.78
CA ARG A 133 24.58 4.36 19.00
C ARG A 133 23.45 3.91 19.93
N ALA A 134 22.28 3.61 19.38
CA ALA A 134 21.14 3.11 20.16
C ALA A 134 21.45 1.73 20.77
N ASP A 135 22.02 0.81 19.97
CA ASP A 135 22.41 -0.52 20.43
C ASP A 135 23.46 -0.45 21.53
N ARG A 136 24.46 0.43 21.38
CA ARG A 136 25.48 0.68 22.40
C ARG A 136 24.87 1.18 23.70
N ALA A 137 23.94 2.14 23.62
CA ALA A 137 23.24 2.65 24.80
C ALA A 137 22.44 1.54 25.52
N ALA A 138 21.73 0.70 24.76
CA ALA A 138 20.95 -0.41 25.30
C ALA A 138 21.81 -1.52 25.93
N VAL A 139 22.98 -1.81 25.35
CA VAL A 139 23.95 -2.76 25.94
C VAL A 139 24.57 -2.17 27.22
N ALA A 140 24.88 -0.87 27.22
CA ALA A 140 25.46 -0.18 28.36
C ALA A 140 24.47 -0.07 29.54
N SER A 141 23.19 0.22 29.28
CA SER A 141 22.17 0.27 30.33
C SER A 141 21.83 -1.10 30.91
N GLY A 142 22.13 -2.18 30.18
CA GLY A 142 21.79 -3.54 30.58
C GLY A 142 20.31 -3.89 30.44
N GLU A 143 19.47 -2.98 29.91
CA GLU A 143 18.03 -3.18 29.76
C GLU A 143 17.68 -4.29 28.76
N TRP A 144 18.45 -4.42 27.66
CA TRP A 144 18.22 -5.45 26.66
C TRP A 144 18.63 -6.85 27.13
N PHE A 145 19.71 -6.95 27.91
CA PHE A 145 20.22 -8.23 28.40
C PHE A 145 20.74 -8.09 29.83
N PRO A 146 19.84 -8.05 30.85
CA PRO A 146 20.23 -7.84 32.24
C PRO A 146 21.21 -8.91 32.75
N LEU A 147 21.05 -10.15 32.28
CA LEU A 147 21.86 -11.31 32.67
C LEU A 147 23.11 -11.49 31.79
N MET A 148 23.45 -10.54 30.92
CA MET A 148 24.65 -10.62 30.09
C MET A 148 25.92 -10.58 30.95
N PRO A 149 26.87 -11.53 30.79
CA PRO A 149 28.15 -11.49 31.49
C PRO A 149 28.91 -10.19 31.20
N GLU A 150 29.55 -9.61 32.21
CA GLU A 150 30.26 -8.32 32.09
C GLU A 150 31.36 -8.35 31.02
N SER A 151 32.09 -9.46 30.91
CA SER A 151 33.13 -9.64 29.88
C SER A 151 32.56 -9.59 28.46
N LYS A 152 31.39 -10.21 28.25
CA LYS A 152 30.68 -10.15 26.96
C LYS A 152 30.16 -8.74 26.69
N ARG A 153 29.58 -8.08 27.71
CA ARG A 153 29.11 -6.70 27.60
C ARG A 153 30.23 -5.75 27.19
N ALA A 154 31.39 -5.86 27.84
CA ALA A 154 32.57 -5.07 27.50
C ALA A 154 33.04 -5.32 26.06
N SER A 155 33.05 -6.59 25.62
CA SER A 155 33.39 -6.95 24.23
C SER A 155 32.40 -6.38 23.21
N ASP A 156 31.10 -6.45 23.48
CA ASP A 156 30.07 -5.93 22.58
C ASP A 156 30.11 -4.39 22.49
N LEU A 157 30.34 -3.71 23.63
CA LEU A 157 30.55 -2.26 23.66
C LEU A 157 31.77 -1.84 22.85
N ALA A 158 32.92 -2.53 23.04
CA ALA A 158 34.14 -2.23 22.28
C ALA A 158 33.93 -2.44 20.77
N ARG A 159 33.23 -3.52 20.37
CA ARG A 159 32.88 -3.76 18.96
C ARG A 159 32.01 -2.65 18.38
N LEU A 160 30.97 -2.23 19.11
CA LEU A 160 30.08 -1.14 18.68
C LEU A 160 30.83 0.20 18.59
N ASP A 161 31.74 0.49 19.51
CA ASP A 161 32.57 1.71 19.47
C ASP A 161 33.45 1.75 18.22
N VAL A 162 34.10 0.64 17.86
CA VAL A 162 34.88 0.53 16.63
C VAL A 162 34.00 0.74 15.39
N GLN A 163 32.81 0.13 15.36
CA GLN A 163 31.86 0.29 14.25
C GLN A 163 31.38 1.74 14.12
N ILE A 164 31.02 2.41 15.22
CA ILE A 164 30.58 3.81 15.21
C ILE A 164 31.68 4.72 14.65
N VAL A 165 32.93 4.52 15.05
CA VAL A 165 34.07 5.31 14.54
C VAL A 165 34.27 5.09 13.04
N ALA A 166 34.23 3.85 12.57
CA ALA A 166 34.36 3.54 11.14
C ALA A 166 33.24 4.19 10.32
N LEU A 167 31.99 4.01 10.75
CA LEU A 167 30.83 4.58 10.06
C LEU A 167 30.82 6.12 10.09
N GLN A 168 31.28 6.74 11.18
CA GLN A 168 31.37 8.20 11.25
C GLN A 168 32.40 8.75 10.25
N ARG A 169 33.54 8.07 10.07
CA ARG A 169 34.52 8.45 9.03
C ARG A 169 33.93 8.40 7.63
N ASP A 170 33.15 7.35 7.33
CA ASP A 170 32.43 7.23 6.07
C ASP A 170 31.42 8.38 5.88
N VAL A 171 30.64 8.70 6.92
CA VAL A 171 29.69 9.82 6.91
C VAL A 171 30.42 11.14 6.62
N ASP A 172 31.54 11.40 7.28
CA ASP A 172 32.28 12.66 7.13
C ASP A 172 32.85 12.79 5.70
N ALA A 173 33.42 11.71 5.15
CA ALA A 173 33.91 11.68 3.77
C ALA A 173 32.77 11.85 2.73
N LEU A 174 31.61 11.23 2.98
CA LEU A 174 30.45 11.37 2.10
C LEU A 174 29.84 12.78 2.16
N ARG A 175 29.82 13.42 3.34
CA ARG A 175 29.34 14.81 3.47
C ARG A 175 30.21 15.79 2.69
N GLU A 176 31.53 15.62 2.71
CA GLU A 176 32.43 16.45 1.91
C GLU A 176 32.13 16.33 0.41
N ARG A 177 31.86 15.10 -0.07
CA ARG A 177 31.52 14.85 -1.47
C ARG A 177 30.14 15.36 -1.87
N VAL A 178 29.15 15.19 -1.00
CA VAL A 178 27.74 15.50 -1.29
C VAL A 178 27.44 16.99 -1.11
N GLY A 179 28.07 17.64 -0.13
CA GLY A 179 27.66 18.95 0.36
C GLY A 179 26.31 18.86 1.09
N ASP A 180 25.40 19.79 0.79
CA ASP A 180 24.04 19.73 1.31
C ASP A 180 23.22 18.64 0.59
N PRO A 181 22.79 17.57 1.29
CA PRO A 181 21.99 16.50 0.69
C PRO A 181 20.62 16.99 0.17
N GLU A 182 20.11 18.13 0.66
CA GLU A 182 18.84 18.73 0.21
C GLU A 182 18.95 19.48 -1.12
N THR A 183 20.17 19.67 -1.64
CA THR A 183 20.43 20.32 -2.94
C THR A 183 20.69 19.32 -4.06
N VAL A 184 20.73 18.02 -3.77
CA VAL A 184 21.07 16.99 -4.75
C VAL A 184 19.85 16.65 -5.60
N VAL A 185 19.95 17.04 -6.86
CA VAL A 185 18.95 16.79 -7.89
C VAL A 185 18.94 15.30 -8.29
N ASP A 186 17.78 14.74 -8.60
CA ASP A 186 17.65 13.40 -9.21
C ASP A 186 17.72 13.43 -10.74
N GLU A 187 17.64 12.26 -11.37
CA GLU A 187 17.67 12.12 -12.84
C GLU A 187 16.50 12.82 -13.56
N HIS A 188 15.50 13.26 -12.81
CA HIS A 188 14.32 13.96 -13.29
C HIS A 188 14.30 15.43 -12.88
N GLY A 189 15.38 16.00 -12.34
CA GLY A 189 15.42 17.42 -12.00
C GLY A 189 14.74 17.78 -10.66
N TYR A 190 14.25 16.80 -9.90
CA TYR A 190 13.59 17.02 -8.62
C TYR A 190 14.61 17.13 -7.48
N LEU A 191 14.38 18.10 -6.59
CA LEU A 191 15.05 18.17 -5.30
C LEU A 191 14.40 17.20 -4.29
N PRO A 192 15.09 16.81 -3.21
CA PRO A 192 14.51 16.00 -2.15
C PRO A 192 13.21 16.59 -1.56
N ALA A 193 13.12 17.92 -1.45
CA ALA A 193 11.90 18.59 -1.03
C ALA A 193 10.73 18.37 -2.00
N ASP A 194 10.98 18.50 -3.31
CA ASP A 194 9.98 18.26 -4.35
C ASP A 194 9.53 16.80 -4.33
N ARG A 195 10.48 15.87 -4.20
CA ARG A 195 10.19 14.43 -4.11
C ARG A 195 9.36 14.10 -2.88
N ARG A 196 9.59 14.75 -1.74
CA ARG A 196 8.77 14.58 -0.53
C ARG A 196 7.30 14.98 -0.74
N GLU A 197 7.02 16.03 -1.52
CA GLU A 197 5.64 16.37 -1.91
C GLU A 197 5.00 15.24 -2.73
N LEU A 198 5.74 14.69 -3.70
CA LEU A 198 5.28 13.55 -4.52
C LEU A 198 5.07 12.28 -3.69
N MET A 199 6.00 11.98 -2.78
CA MET A 199 5.91 10.81 -1.90
C MET A 199 4.73 10.93 -0.94
N LEU A 200 4.39 12.14 -0.46
CA LEU A 200 3.20 12.35 0.36
C LEU A 200 1.93 11.97 -0.40
N VAL A 201 1.77 12.47 -1.63
CA VAL A 201 0.60 12.15 -2.46
C VAL A 201 0.53 10.65 -2.76
N ALA A 202 1.66 10.03 -3.09
CA ALA A 202 1.74 8.59 -3.33
C ALA A 202 1.37 7.78 -2.08
N PHE A 203 1.86 8.20 -0.92
CA PHE A 203 1.56 7.58 0.37
C PHE A 203 0.08 7.69 0.73
N MET A 204 -0.53 8.87 0.60
CA MET A 204 -1.95 9.08 0.87
C MET A 204 -2.81 8.13 0.03
N ARG A 205 -2.55 8.05 -1.28
CA ARG A 205 -3.25 7.12 -2.20
C ARG A 205 -3.01 5.65 -1.86
N TRP A 206 -1.80 5.30 -1.43
CA TRP A 206 -1.51 3.94 -0.97
C TRP A 206 -2.30 3.62 0.30
N ARG A 207 -2.25 4.49 1.31
CA ARG A 207 -2.93 4.33 2.59
C ARG A 207 -4.44 4.20 2.38
N GLU A 208 -5.03 5.06 1.55
CA GLU A 208 -6.46 5.01 1.24
C GLU A 208 -6.86 3.65 0.66
N ARG A 209 -6.16 3.19 -0.39
CA ARG A 209 -6.41 1.88 -0.99
C ARG A 209 -6.25 0.75 0.01
N GLU A 210 -5.23 0.83 0.85
CA GLU A 210 -4.93 -0.21 1.83
C GLU A 210 -5.97 -0.27 2.96
N VAL A 211 -6.42 0.89 3.46
CA VAL A 211 -7.51 0.98 4.44
C VAL A 211 -8.80 0.41 3.86
N SER A 212 -9.17 0.80 2.63
CA SER A 212 -10.35 0.26 1.94
C SER A 212 -10.26 -1.27 1.78
N ARG A 213 -9.10 -1.77 1.33
CA ARG A 213 -8.85 -3.21 1.20
C ARG A 213 -8.99 -3.93 2.53
N LEU A 214 -8.43 -3.39 3.60
CA LEU A 214 -8.47 -3.99 4.94
C LEU A 214 -9.89 -3.97 5.53
N ARG A 215 -10.64 -2.86 5.40
CA ARG A 215 -12.05 -2.77 5.82
C ARG A 215 -12.89 -3.87 5.17
N MET A 216 -12.78 -4.03 3.84
CA MET A 216 -13.46 -5.09 3.10
C MET A 216 -13.04 -6.49 3.56
N ALA A 217 -11.74 -6.73 3.76
CA ALA A 217 -11.22 -8.03 4.18
C ALA A 217 -11.68 -8.42 5.60
N VAL A 218 -11.68 -7.45 6.53
CA VAL A 218 -12.14 -7.65 7.92
C VAL A 218 -13.64 -7.90 7.97
N ALA A 219 -14.44 -7.15 7.21
CA ALA A 219 -15.88 -7.35 7.11
C ALA A 219 -16.19 -8.75 6.55
N LYS A 220 -15.58 -9.12 5.42
CA LYS A 220 -15.75 -10.44 4.79
C LYS A 220 -15.35 -11.58 5.72
N ALA A 221 -14.22 -11.46 6.43
CA ALA A 221 -13.80 -12.48 7.39
C ALA A 221 -14.80 -12.62 8.55
N SER A 222 -15.39 -11.51 9.00
CA SER A 222 -16.42 -11.49 10.06
C SER A 222 -17.73 -12.14 9.61
N GLU A 223 -18.19 -11.83 8.40
CA GLU A 223 -19.37 -12.48 7.77
C GLU A 223 -19.17 -13.99 7.63
N LEU A 224 -18.02 -14.42 7.10
CA LEU A 224 -17.69 -15.83 6.95
C LEU A 224 -17.64 -16.55 8.30
N LEU A 225 -17.15 -15.89 9.36
CA LEU A 225 -17.13 -16.48 10.70
C LEU A 225 -18.53 -16.69 11.32
N ALA A 226 -19.52 -15.91 10.88
CA ALA A 226 -20.92 -16.04 11.29
C ALA A 226 -21.62 -17.26 10.65
N VAL A 227 -21.10 -17.78 9.53
CA VAL A 227 -21.63 -18.98 8.87
C VAL A 227 -21.41 -20.22 9.75
N LYS A 228 -22.49 -20.94 10.04
CA LYS A 228 -22.48 -22.21 10.78
C LYS A 228 -21.97 -23.35 9.89
N GLY A 229 -21.39 -24.40 10.50
CA GLY A 229 -20.98 -25.62 9.78
C GLY A 229 -19.59 -25.58 9.13
N GLN A 230 -18.82 -24.50 9.28
CA GLN A 230 -17.45 -24.44 8.79
C GLN A 230 -16.50 -25.36 9.57
N ALA A 231 -15.55 -25.97 8.86
CA ALA A 231 -14.49 -26.76 9.45
C ALA A 231 -13.64 -25.93 10.43
N LYS A 232 -13.16 -26.58 11.51
CA LYS A 232 -12.38 -25.93 12.58
C LYS A 232 -11.12 -25.22 12.05
N ALA A 233 -10.40 -25.82 11.10
CA ALA A 233 -9.22 -25.25 10.46
C ALA A 233 -9.53 -23.96 9.70
N GLU A 234 -10.60 -23.96 8.88
CA GLU A 234 -11.03 -22.77 8.14
C GLU A 234 -11.45 -21.64 9.09
N ARG A 235 -12.17 -21.96 10.17
CA ARG A 235 -12.52 -20.96 11.20
C ARG A 235 -11.27 -20.36 11.85
N ALA A 236 -10.25 -21.15 12.13
CA ALA A 236 -8.99 -20.66 12.71
C ALA A 236 -8.25 -19.73 11.73
N LYS A 237 -8.22 -20.06 10.44
CA LYS A 237 -7.65 -19.21 9.38
C LYS A 237 -8.39 -17.88 9.27
N LEU A 238 -9.72 -17.90 9.27
CA LEU A 238 -10.55 -16.69 9.22
C LEU A 238 -10.36 -15.79 10.45
N ARG A 239 -10.24 -16.36 11.66
CA ARG A 239 -9.94 -15.58 12.88
C ARG A 239 -8.59 -14.88 12.77
N ARG A 240 -7.53 -15.60 12.37
CA ARG A 240 -6.20 -15.01 12.18
C ARG A 240 -6.21 -13.90 11.13
N ALA A 241 -6.91 -14.12 10.01
CA ALA A 241 -7.03 -13.13 8.96
C ALA A 241 -7.76 -11.87 9.46
N ARG A 242 -8.86 -12.03 10.20
CA ARG A 242 -9.60 -10.91 10.80
C ARG A 242 -8.74 -10.15 11.82
N GLU A 243 -8.09 -10.85 12.74
CA GLU A 243 -7.24 -10.25 13.78
C GLU A 243 -6.04 -9.50 13.17
N THR A 244 -5.38 -10.10 12.20
CA THR A 244 -4.25 -9.47 11.49
C THR A 244 -4.72 -8.25 10.71
N GLY A 245 -5.82 -8.37 9.96
CA GLY A 245 -6.39 -7.27 9.19
C GLY A 245 -6.87 -6.12 10.07
N GLN A 246 -7.48 -6.42 11.22
CA GLN A 246 -7.94 -5.42 12.18
C GLN A 246 -6.78 -4.69 12.83
N THR A 247 -5.72 -5.40 13.22
CA THR A 247 -4.50 -4.78 13.76
C THR A 247 -3.86 -3.85 12.74
N GLN A 248 -3.71 -4.30 11.48
CA GLN A 248 -3.16 -3.45 10.40
C GLN A 248 -4.04 -2.24 10.11
N LEU A 249 -5.36 -2.42 10.13
CA LEU A 249 -6.32 -1.34 9.91
C LEU A 249 -6.19 -0.28 11.02
N GLU A 250 -6.18 -0.70 12.28
CA GLU A 250 -6.03 0.19 13.43
C GLU A 250 -4.74 1.01 13.35
N ILE A 251 -3.62 0.35 13.02
CA ILE A 251 -2.33 1.02 12.79
C ILE A 251 -2.44 2.12 11.73
N LEU A 252 -3.03 1.83 10.56
CA LEU A 252 -3.16 2.81 9.48
C LEU A 252 -4.10 3.97 9.83
N LEU A 253 -5.16 3.68 10.59
CA LEU A 253 -6.10 4.69 11.07
C LEU A 253 -5.47 5.65 12.09
N GLN A 254 -4.51 5.18 12.89
CA GLN A 254 -3.80 5.98 13.90
C GLN A 254 -2.71 6.88 13.33
N ILE A 255 -2.35 6.77 12.05
CA ILE A 255 -1.35 7.64 11.42
C ILE A 255 -1.92 9.07 11.38
N PRO A 256 -1.28 10.06 12.04
CA PRO A 256 -1.73 11.44 11.99
C PRO A 256 -1.55 12.04 10.58
N PRO A 257 -2.25 13.14 10.25
CA PRO A 257 -1.98 13.87 9.02
C PRO A 257 -0.50 14.22 8.88
N LEU A 258 0.10 13.81 7.76
CA LEU A 258 1.51 14.03 7.47
C LEU A 258 1.69 15.23 6.53
N GLY A 259 2.75 16.01 6.76
CA GLY A 259 3.27 16.99 5.82
C GLY A 259 4.35 16.38 4.92
N ALA A 260 4.75 17.13 3.88
CA ALA A 260 5.82 16.68 2.99
C ALA A 260 7.14 16.45 3.77
N GLY A 261 7.44 17.29 4.77
CA GLY A 261 8.63 17.13 5.62
C GLY A 261 8.68 15.81 6.41
N ASP A 262 7.53 15.16 6.63
CA ASP A 262 7.45 13.87 7.32
C ASP A 262 7.72 12.68 6.40
N MET A 263 7.90 12.92 5.10
CA MET A 263 8.13 11.88 4.10
C MET A 263 9.62 11.63 3.85
N CYS A 264 9.96 10.40 3.50
CA CYS A 264 11.25 10.14 2.86
C CYS A 264 11.26 10.77 1.47
N SER A 265 12.38 11.38 1.08
CA SER A 265 12.58 11.92 -0.27
C SER A 265 12.76 10.85 -1.33
N ASP A 266 13.10 9.63 -0.92
CA ASP A 266 13.57 8.59 -1.83
C ASP A 266 12.55 7.44 -1.93
N CYS A 267 11.59 7.31 -1.00
CA CYS A 267 10.53 6.33 -1.14
C CYS A 267 9.20 6.83 -0.55
N VAL A 268 8.11 6.14 -0.90
CA VAL A 268 6.73 6.50 -0.50
C VAL A 268 6.43 6.35 1.00
N ARG A 269 7.40 5.98 1.83
CA ARG A 269 7.16 5.75 3.27
C ARG A 269 7.53 6.99 4.10
N PRO A 270 6.83 7.25 5.20
CA PRO A 270 7.20 8.31 6.14
C PRO A 270 8.63 8.17 6.63
N LEU A 271 9.31 9.29 6.84
CA LEU A 271 10.69 9.35 7.31
C LEU A 271 10.86 8.65 8.66
N GLY A 272 9.89 8.81 9.58
CA GLY A 272 9.89 8.14 10.88
C GLY A 272 9.82 6.61 10.81
N TRP A 273 9.48 6.04 9.66
CA TRP A 273 9.43 4.59 9.45
C TRP A 273 10.78 4.03 9.00
N HIS A 274 11.79 4.88 8.86
CA HIS A 274 13.12 4.48 8.42
C HIS A 274 14.07 4.25 9.60
N GLY A 275 14.69 3.08 9.61
CA GLY A 275 15.79 2.71 10.51
C GLY A 275 16.67 1.66 9.86
N TYR A 276 17.90 1.44 10.33
CA TYR A 276 18.77 0.45 9.67
C TYR A 276 18.45 -1.02 10.02
N ALA A 277 17.60 -1.26 11.03
CA ALA A 277 17.12 -2.60 11.36
C ALA A 277 15.61 -2.69 11.17
N PHE A 278 15.14 -3.84 10.67
CA PHE A 278 13.72 -4.15 10.69
C PHE A 278 13.25 -4.29 12.13
N LYS A 279 12.26 -3.47 12.49
CA LYS A 279 11.48 -3.68 13.72
C LYS A 279 10.10 -4.19 13.30
N ILE A 280 9.89 -5.49 13.52
CA ILE A 280 8.57 -6.10 13.39
C ILE A 280 7.90 -5.96 14.76
N GLY A 281 7.11 -4.91 14.92
CA GLY A 281 6.30 -4.67 16.12
C GLY A 281 4.81 -4.80 15.80
N ARG A 282 3.99 -5.09 16.83
CA ARG A 282 2.53 -5.03 16.70
C ARG A 282 2.01 -3.60 16.51
N ASP A 283 2.78 -2.60 16.92
CA ASP A 283 2.27 -1.23 17.11
C ASP A 283 2.66 -0.26 15.97
N HIS A 284 3.38 -0.73 14.94
CA HIS A 284 3.84 0.16 13.88
C HIS A 284 4.04 -0.59 12.56
N PRO A 285 3.65 -0.03 11.41
CA PRO A 285 3.90 -0.68 10.13
C PRO A 285 5.41 -0.71 9.90
N CYS A 286 5.91 -1.88 9.48
CA CYS A 286 7.30 -2.26 9.22
C CYS A 286 8.30 -1.10 9.20
N VAL A 287 8.85 -0.75 10.38
CA VAL A 287 10.00 0.16 10.46
C VAL A 287 11.20 -0.59 9.93
N GLY A 288 11.92 -0.01 8.98
CA GLY A 288 13.09 -0.67 8.41
C GLY A 288 13.84 0.20 7.43
N PRO A 289 14.88 -0.36 6.79
CA PRO A 289 15.76 0.44 5.94
C PRO A 289 15.03 0.94 4.71
N CYS A 290 15.48 2.06 4.14
CA CYS A 290 14.93 2.55 2.88
C CYS A 290 15.25 1.53 1.78
N PRO A 291 14.29 1.13 0.93
CA PRO A 291 14.58 0.24 -0.20
C PRO A 291 15.58 0.86 -1.19
N GLU A 292 15.67 2.18 -1.25
CA GLU A 292 16.60 2.90 -2.13
C GLU A 292 18.02 3.01 -1.57
N TRP A 293 18.27 2.53 -0.35
CA TRP A 293 19.63 2.55 0.19
C TRP A 293 20.48 1.47 -0.47
N PRO A 294 21.64 1.82 -1.07
CA PRO A 294 22.35 0.91 -1.97
C PRO A 294 22.79 -0.40 -1.33
N GLU A 295 23.42 -0.37 -0.14
CA GLU A 295 23.90 -1.62 0.46
C GLU A 295 22.75 -2.50 0.95
N TRP A 296 21.70 -1.87 1.45
CA TRP A 296 20.48 -2.54 1.82
C TRP A 296 19.78 -3.19 0.63
N ALA A 297 19.63 -2.47 -0.48
CA ALA A 297 19.06 -3.00 -1.72
C ALA A 297 19.86 -4.22 -2.20
N ASP A 298 21.19 -4.12 -2.20
CA ASP A 298 22.10 -5.23 -2.55
C ASP A 298 21.95 -6.42 -1.59
N LEU A 299 21.79 -6.17 -0.29
CA LEU A 299 21.55 -7.23 0.70
C LEU A 299 20.23 -7.95 0.42
N ILE A 300 19.15 -7.21 0.17
CA ILE A 300 17.84 -7.79 -0.16
C ILE A 300 17.90 -8.61 -1.44
N GLN A 301 18.55 -8.12 -2.49
CA GLN A 301 18.69 -8.85 -3.75
C GLN A 301 19.48 -10.15 -3.57
N ARG A 302 20.61 -10.10 -2.86
CA ARG A 302 21.40 -11.31 -2.53
C ARG A 302 20.59 -12.31 -1.72
N THR A 303 19.88 -11.84 -0.70
CA THR A 303 19.03 -12.68 0.16
C THR A 303 17.91 -13.33 -0.65
N ARG A 304 17.23 -12.57 -1.51
CA ARG A 304 16.20 -13.08 -2.42
C ARG A 304 16.74 -14.16 -3.35
N LYS A 305 17.92 -13.96 -3.92
CA LYS A 305 18.58 -14.96 -4.77
C LYS A 305 18.86 -16.26 -4.00
N LEU A 306 19.36 -16.17 -2.77
CA LEU A 306 19.59 -17.34 -1.92
C LEU A 306 18.28 -18.09 -1.61
N TYR A 307 17.21 -17.38 -1.26
CA TYR A 307 15.90 -18.01 -1.05
C TYR A 307 15.38 -18.69 -2.30
N LEU A 308 15.43 -18.03 -3.46
CA LEU A 308 14.97 -18.64 -4.72
C LEU A 308 15.75 -19.90 -5.08
N LEU A 309 17.06 -19.93 -4.82
CA LEU A 309 17.88 -21.14 -5.01
C LEU A 309 17.47 -22.24 -4.03
N ALA A 310 17.31 -21.93 -2.75
CA ALA A 310 16.88 -22.91 -1.75
C ALA A 310 15.49 -23.51 -2.06
N PHE A 311 14.54 -22.70 -2.54
CA PHE A 311 13.22 -23.18 -2.95
C PHE A 311 13.21 -23.89 -4.31
N ALA A 312 14.20 -23.63 -5.17
CA ALA A 312 14.38 -24.37 -6.41
C ALA A 312 14.95 -25.77 -6.15
N ASP A 313 15.82 -25.91 -5.15
CA ASP A 313 16.38 -27.20 -4.72
C ASP A 313 15.33 -28.07 -3.99
N ASP A 314 14.36 -27.45 -3.30
CA ASP A 314 13.20 -28.12 -2.68
C ASP A 314 12.07 -28.44 -3.68
N ALA A 315 12.17 -28.01 -4.94
CA ALA A 315 11.21 -28.39 -5.96
C ALA A 315 11.49 -29.83 -6.40
N THR A 316 10.79 -30.78 -5.79
CA THR A 316 10.70 -32.17 -6.29
C THR A 316 10.47 -32.10 -7.81
N PRO A 317 11.34 -32.73 -8.65
CA PRO A 317 11.12 -32.76 -10.08
C PRO A 317 9.70 -33.25 -10.33
N ALA A 318 8.91 -32.46 -11.07
CA ALA A 318 7.57 -32.89 -11.45
C ALA A 318 7.70 -34.27 -12.10
N GLU A 319 7.03 -35.26 -11.51
CA GLU A 319 7.03 -36.63 -12.01
C GLU A 319 6.64 -36.55 -13.50
N PRO A 320 7.47 -37.10 -14.42
CA PRO A 320 7.20 -36.99 -15.85
C PRO A 320 5.80 -37.55 -16.11
N ALA A 321 4.98 -36.78 -16.81
CA ALA A 321 3.60 -37.16 -17.10
C ALA A 321 3.59 -38.60 -17.65
N PRO A 322 2.71 -39.48 -17.14
CA PRO A 322 2.63 -40.84 -17.65
C PRO A 322 2.41 -40.81 -19.16
N PRO A 323 3.05 -41.70 -19.93
CA PRO A 323 2.91 -41.72 -21.38
C PRO A 323 1.43 -41.78 -21.74
N PRO A 324 0.97 -41.02 -22.74
CA PRO A 324 -0.44 -40.98 -23.11
C PRO A 324 -0.91 -42.39 -23.46
N GLU A 325 -2.04 -42.81 -22.87
CA GLU A 325 -2.65 -44.10 -23.20
C GLU A 325 -2.90 -44.17 -24.70
N PRO A 326 -2.63 -45.31 -25.36
CA PRO A 326 -2.86 -45.45 -26.79
C PRO A 326 -4.35 -45.20 -27.09
N ALA A 327 -4.62 -44.36 -28.10
CA ALA A 327 -5.96 -44.12 -28.60
C ALA A 327 -6.28 -45.06 -29.79
N PRO A 328 -7.55 -45.40 -30.03
CA PRO A 328 -7.93 -46.17 -31.22
C PRO A 328 -7.63 -45.37 -32.49
N LEU A 329 -7.20 -46.06 -33.55
CA LEU A 329 -6.99 -45.49 -34.88
C LEU A 329 -8.30 -44.97 -35.48
N ALA A 330 -9.40 -45.66 -35.20
CA ALA A 330 -10.74 -45.26 -35.63
C ALA A 330 -11.81 -45.83 -34.70
N VAL A 331 -12.95 -45.13 -34.62
CA VAL A 331 -14.14 -45.57 -33.89
C VAL A 331 -15.35 -45.48 -34.83
N ILE A 332 -15.95 -46.62 -35.15
CA ILE A 332 -17.18 -46.71 -35.94
C ILE A 332 -18.38 -46.67 -34.99
N PRO A 333 -19.27 -45.67 -35.10
CA PRO A 333 -20.39 -45.51 -34.18
C PRO A 333 -21.39 -46.67 -34.29
N SER A 334 -22.05 -46.97 -33.17
CA SER A 334 -23.15 -47.94 -33.14
C SER A 334 -24.37 -47.38 -33.88
N GLY A 335 -25.02 -48.19 -34.73
CA GLY A 335 -26.27 -47.84 -35.41
C GLY A 335 -26.22 -47.86 -36.94
N LEU A 336 -25.05 -48.10 -37.53
CA LEU A 336 -24.92 -48.32 -38.97
C LEU A 336 -25.41 -49.73 -39.36
N PRO A 337 -26.05 -49.88 -40.55
CA PRO A 337 -26.35 -51.19 -41.12
C PRO A 337 -25.09 -52.06 -41.24
N ILE A 338 -25.21 -53.37 -41.03
CA ILE A 338 -24.08 -54.31 -41.03
C ILE A 338 -23.26 -54.22 -42.33
N ALA A 339 -23.90 -54.00 -43.47
CA ALA A 339 -23.22 -53.84 -44.75
C ALA A 339 -22.26 -52.63 -44.77
N GLU A 340 -22.67 -51.50 -44.20
CA GLU A 340 -21.85 -50.29 -44.09
C GLU A 340 -20.71 -50.48 -43.07
N VAL A 341 -20.97 -51.19 -41.97
CA VAL A 341 -19.93 -51.54 -41.00
C VAL A 341 -18.86 -52.44 -41.63
N VAL A 342 -19.26 -53.45 -42.40
CA VAL A 342 -18.32 -54.35 -43.09
C VAL A 342 -17.50 -53.59 -44.15
N GLN A 343 -18.12 -52.67 -44.89
CA GLN A 343 -17.41 -51.85 -45.86
C GLN A 343 -16.37 -50.96 -45.18
N LEU A 344 -16.76 -50.21 -44.13
CA LEU A 344 -15.85 -49.35 -43.37
C LEU A 344 -14.71 -50.15 -42.70
N LEU A 345 -15.01 -51.34 -42.17
CA LEU A 345 -13.98 -52.21 -41.62
C LEU A 345 -13.00 -52.71 -42.69
N THR A 346 -13.49 -53.00 -43.90
CA THR A 346 -12.66 -53.45 -45.03
C THR A 346 -11.74 -52.33 -45.52
N GLU A 347 -12.26 -51.10 -45.63
CA GLU A 347 -11.48 -49.93 -46.00
C GLU A 347 -10.38 -49.65 -44.96
N ILE A 348 -10.72 -49.68 -43.67
CA ILE A 348 -9.74 -49.40 -42.61
C ILE A 348 -8.72 -50.55 -42.46
N GLN A 349 -9.11 -51.81 -42.69
CA GLN A 349 -8.18 -52.93 -42.73
C GLN A 349 -7.24 -52.90 -43.95
N SER A 350 -7.66 -52.30 -45.07
CA SER A 350 -6.77 -52.08 -46.22
C SER A 350 -5.63 -51.11 -45.86
N ASP A 351 -5.96 -50.04 -45.14
CA ASP A 351 -4.98 -49.03 -44.74
C ASP A 351 -4.15 -49.47 -43.51
N HIS A 352 -4.71 -50.34 -42.66
CA HIS A 352 -4.08 -50.86 -41.46
C HIS A 352 -4.24 -52.39 -41.34
N PRO A 353 -3.48 -53.19 -42.11
CA PRO A 353 -3.67 -54.63 -42.21
C PRO A 353 -3.44 -55.41 -40.91
N ASN A 354 -2.73 -54.80 -39.95
CA ASN A 354 -2.43 -55.42 -38.66
C ASN A 354 -3.35 -54.94 -37.53
N ALA A 355 -4.35 -54.10 -37.80
CA ALA A 355 -5.17 -53.50 -36.73
C ALA A 355 -6.12 -54.50 -36.06
N ASP A 356 -6.21 -54.42 -34.73
CA ASP A 356 -7.14 -55.21 -33.91
C ASP A 356 -8.51 -54.52 -33.85
N VAL A 357 -9.57 -55.23 -34.23
CA VAL A 357 -10.94 -54.74 -34.08
C VAL A 357 -11.50 -55.18 -32.73
N ARG A 358 -11.95 -54.23 -31.90
CA ARG A 358 -12.52 -54.46 -30.57
C ARG A 358 -13.88 -53.81 -30.45
N ARG A 359 -14.73 -54.33 -29.57
CA ARG A 359 -15.97 -53.64 -29.20
C ARG A 359 -15.68 -52.61 -28.10
N GLY A 360 -15.96 -51.36 -28.44
CA GLY A 360 -15.82 -50.20 -27.58
C GLY A 360 -17.05 -49.92 -26.72
N ARG A 361 -17.00 -48.78 -26.01
CA ARG A 361 -18.10 -48.31 -25.18
C ARG A 361 -19.31 -47.95 -26.06
N GLY A 362 -20.50 -48.43 -25.70
CA GLY A 362 -21.74 -48.16 -26.46
C GLY A 362 -21.95 -49.03 -27.70
N ASN A 363 -21.31 -50.21 -27.79
CA ASN A 363 -21.33 -51.09 -28.97
C ASN A 363 -20.73 -50.47 -30.25
N ALA A 364 -19.89 -49.45 -30.11
CA ALA A 364 -19.04 -48.97 -31.20
C ALA A 364 -17.98 -50.03 -31.54
N TRP A 365 -17.54 -50.05 -32.79
CA TRP A 365 -16.38 -50.85 -33.20
C TRP A 365 -15.15 -49.96 -33.17
N GLU A 366 -14.19 -50.27 -32.31
CA GLU A 366 -12.93 -49.53 -32.17
C GLU A 366 -11.81 -50.31 -32.84
N ILE A 367 -10.98 -49.62 -33.62
CA ILE A 367 -9.89 -50.21 -34.37
C ILE A 367 -8.59 -49.75 -33.72
N TRP A 368 -7.83 -50.71 -33.22
CA TRP A 368 -6.63 -50.47 -32.43
C TRP A 368 -5.39 -50.82 -33.26
N PRO A 369 -4.26 -50.12 -33.07
CA PRO A 369 -3.02 -50.53 -33.72
C PRO A 369 -2.69 -51.96 -33.26
N GLY A 370 -2.35 -52.82 -34.23
CA GLY A 370 -1.95 -54.20 -33.95
C GLY A 370 -0.82 -54.25 -32.95
N LYS A 371 -0.82 -55.27 -32.09
CA LYS A 371 0.36 -55.55 -31.27
C LYS A 371 1.52 -55.81 -32.22
N THR A 372 2.43 -54.86 -32.33
CA THR A 372 3.75 -55.12 -32.90
C THR A 372 4.37 -56.15 -31.96
N GLU A 373 4.72 -57.34 -32.47
CA GLU A 373 5.50 -58.31 -31.70
C GLU A 373 6.74 -57.57 -31.17
N GLN A 374 6.78 -57.38 -29.85
CA GLN A 374 7.99 -57.03 -29.10
C GLN A 374 8.51 -58.29 -28.42
#